data_AF-A0A964KD22-F1
#
_entry.id   AF-A0A964KD22-F1
#
_cell.length_a   1.000
_cell.length_b   1.000
_cell.length_c   1.000
_cell.angle_alpha   90.00
_cell.angle_beta   90.00
_cell.angle_gamma   90.00
#
_symmetry.space_group_name_H-M   'P 1'
#
loop_
_entity.id
_entity.type
_entity.pdbx_description
1 polymer ?
#
loop_
_entity_poly.entity_id
_entity_poly.type
_entity_poly.pdbx_seq_one_letter_code
_entity_poly.pdbx_strand_id
1 'polypeptide(L)'
;MAVRIVRARRLAVGIALSGLALLVSAGPGGAPLGSRQAEAAGFVVTTLANSDPSSLRQAITNANATPGFDAITFALSGTITLALPQPPVSDPAGVLIDGTGRMVTLDGGHRTWMLPVASGAIATVQGLSFVRSNNSAIFNNGTVAV
;
A
#
# COMPACT_ATOMS: atom_id res chain seq x y z
N MET A 1 18.93 47.78 19.93
CA MET A 1 19.46 46.55 19.28
C MET A 1 18.26 45.73 18.84
N ALA A 2 17.94 45.74 17.54
CA ALA A 2 16.73 45.13 16.98
C ALA A 2 17.12 43.92 16.13
N VAL A 3 16.48 42.77 16.35
CA VAL A 3 16.48 41.66 15.39
C VAL A 3 15.02 41.24 15.17
N ARG A 4 14.52 41.51 13.97
CA ARG A 4 13.24 41.04 13.44
C ARG A 4 13.52 39.73 12.69
N ILE A 5 12.79 38.66 12.98
CA ILE A 5 12.70 37.49 12.08
C ILE A 5 11.22 37.18 11.83
N VAL A 6 10.94 36.90 10.56
CA VAL A 6 9.66 36.93 9.87
C VAL A 6 8.97 35.55 9.89
N ARG A 7 7.63 35.59 9.77
CA ARG A 7 6.59 34.55 9.86
C ARG A 7 6.82 33.25 9.07
N ALA A 8 6.23 32.16 9.59
CA ALA A 8 5.58 31.13 8.76
C ALA A 8 4.27 30.66 9.42
N ARG A 9 3.14 30.91 8.78
CA ARG A 9 1.83 30.32 9.10
C ARG A 9 1.66 29.05 8.28
N ARG A 10 1.33 27.92 8.92
CA ARG A 10 0.68 26.78 8.25
C ARG A 10 -0.43 26.23 9.16
N LEU A 11 -1.62 26.15 8.57
CA LEU A 11 -2.89 25.68 9.13
C LEU A 11 -3.09 24.20 8.74
N ALA A 12 -3.63 23.37 9.63
CA ALA A 12 -4.44 22.16 9.37
C ALA A 12 -4.75 21.52 10.74
N VAL A 13 -5.94 21.67 11.34
CA VAL A 13 -7.22 20.97 11.10
C VAL A 13 -7.09 19.44 11.17
N GLY A 14 -7.40 18.88 12.34
CA GLY A 14 -7.72 17.47 12.53
C GLY A 14 -9.04 17.39 13.31
N ILE A 15 -10.15 17.27 12.60
CA ILE A 15 -11.51 17.19 13.16
C ILE A 15 -11.74 15.74 13.61
N ALA A 16 -12.10 15.57 14.89
CA ALA A 16 -12.63 14.35 15.48
C ALA A 16 -14.04 14.03 14.94
N LEU A 17 -14.52 12.79 15.07
CA LEU A 17 -15.85 12.49 15.64
C LEU A 17 -16.12 10.98 15.70
N SER A 18 -16.50 10.52 16.89
CA SER A 18 -17.16 9.22 17.15
C SER A 18 -18.59 9.23 16.59
N GLY A 19 -19.10 8.07 16.14
CA GLY A 19 -20.49 7.96 15.71
C GLY A 19 -20.99 6.52 15.64
N LEU A 20 -21.76 6.12 16.66
CA LEU A 20 -22.70 5.00 16.64
C LEU A 20 -23.83 5.35 15.64
N ALA A 21 -24.16 4.47 14.68
CA ALA A 21 -25.27 4.70 13.76
C ALA A 21 -26.28 3.54 13.74
N LEU A 22 -27.52 3.95 14.03
CA LEU A 22 -28.78 3.22 14.14
C LEU A 22 -29.25 2.64 12.79
N LEU A 23 -30.03 1.54 12.83
CA LEU A 23 -30.72 0.96 11.66
C LEU A 23 -31.66 1.98 10.98
N VAL A 24 -31.62 2.05 9.64
CA VAL A 24 -32.71 2.60 8.82
C VAL A 24 -33.07 1.59 7.72
N SER A 25 -34.37 1.28 7.63
CA SER A 25 -34.99 0.24 6.81
C SER A 25 -35.09 0.55 5.32
N ALA A 26 -35.04 -0.52 4.52
CA ALA A 26 -35.14 -0.58 3.07
C ALA A 26 -36.34 0.13 2.44
N GLY A 27 -36.12 0.77 1.28
CA GLY A 27 -37.13 1.10 0.29
C GLY A 27 -36.67 0.66 -1.11
N PRO A 28 -37.52 0.09 -1.97
CA PRO A 28 -37.15 -0.35 -3.31
C PRO A 28 -37.35 0.83 -4.27
N GLY A 29 -36.27 1.50 -4.68
CA GLY A 29 -36.41 2.59 -5.64
C GLY A 29 -35.11 3.29 -5.99
N GLY A 30 -34.56 2.93 -7.16
CA GLY A 30 -33.59 3.74 -7.89
C GLY A 30 -32.17 3.68 -7.34
N ALA A 31 -31.36 2.75 -7.86
CA ALA A 31 -29.91 2.90 -7.77
C ALA A 31 -29.52 4.14 -8.59
N PRO A 32 -28.97 5.21 -7.98
CA PRO A 32 -28.09 6.06 -8.76
C PRO A 32 -26.90 5.16 -9.12
N LEU A 33 -26.71 4.91 -10.41
CA LEU A 33 -25.43 4.48 -10.96
C LEU A 33 -24.45 5.65 -10.81
N GLY A 34 -24.18 6.04 -9.56
CA GLY A 34 -23.00 6.79 -9.24
C GLY A 34 -21.86 5.88 -9.64
N SER A 35 -21.13 6.25 -10.68
CA SER A 35 -19.78 5.76 -10.90
C SER A 35 -19.08 5.91 -9.55
N ARG A 36 -19.02 4.80 -8.79
CA ARG A 36 -17.98 4.64 -7.79
C ARG A 36 -16.73 4.71 -8.64
N GLN A 37 -16.14 5.89 -8.76
CA GLN A 37 -14.71 5.97 -9.00
C GLN A 37 -14.16 4.94 -8.02
N ALA A 38 -13.54 3.87 -8.53
CA ALA A 38 -12.78 2.99 -7.69
C ALA A 38 -11.70 3.91 -7.11
N GLU A 39 -11.99 4.49 -5.95
CA GLU A 39 -11.11 5.41 -5.28
C GLU A 39 -10.00 4.50 -4.79
N ALA A 40 -8.88 4.53 -5.50
CA ALA A 40 -7.82 3.60 -5.23
C ALA A 40 -7.33 3.83 -3.81
N ALA A 41 -7.43 2.83 -2.92
CA ALA A 41 -7.00 3.05 -1.56
C ALA A 41 -5.47 3.17 -1.54
N GLY A 42 -4.98 4.31 -1.03
CA GLY A 42 -3.57 4.64 -0.99
C GLY A 42 -2.93 4.20 0.32
N PHE A 43 -1.94 3.31 0.25
CA PHE A 43 -1.11 2.90 1.38
C PHE A 43 0.31 3.41 1.19
N VAL A 44 0.84 4.12 2.20
CA VAL A 44 2.19 4.69 2.14
C VAL A 44 3.10 3.94 3.10
N VAL A 45 4.18 3.38 2.57
CA VAL A 45 5.24 2.75 3.35
C VAL A 45 6.19 3.84 3.87
N THR A 46 6.25 3.99 5.18
CA THR A 46 7.06 5.04 5.86
C THR A 46 8.17 4.46 6.75
N THR A 47 8.38 3.15 6.73
CA THR A 47 9.49 2.49 7.42
C THR A 47 10.10 1.40 6.54
N LEU A 48 11.40 1.17 6.73
CA LEU A 48 12.15 0.09 6.08
C LEU A 48 12.15 -1.21 6.91
N ALA A 49 11.47 -1.20 8.06
CA ALA A 49 11.33 -2.39 8.90
C ALA A 49 10.44 -3.45 8.24
N ASN A 50 10.66 -4.72 8.59
CA ASN A 50 10.01 -5.87 7.95
C ASN A 50 8.54 -6.11 8.37
N SER A 51 8.16 -5.69 9.59
CA SER A 51 6.86 -6.06 10.20
C SER A 51 6.19 -4.94 11.01
N ASP A 52 6.66 -3.70 10.89
CA ASP A 52 6.06 -2.57 11.60
C ASP A 52 4.72 -2.15 10.95
N PRO A 53 3.82 -1.46 11.68
CA PRO A 53 2.53 -1.01 11.15
C PRO A 53 2.61 -0.09 9.91
N SER A 54 3.78 0.45 9.59
CA SER A 54 3.98 1.30 8.40
C SER A 54 4.90 0.65 7.36
N SER A 55 5.18 -0.66 7.52
CA SER A 55 6.03 -1.44 6.62
C SER A 55 5.30 -1.85 5.33
N LEU A 56 6.07 -2.30 4.34
CA LEU A 56 5.53 -2.92 3.14
C LEU A 56 4.59 -4.10 3.46
N ARG A 57 4.91 -4.88 4.50
CA ARG A 57 4.07 -6.01 4.93
C ARG A 57 2.68 -5.53 5.34
N GLN A 58 2.61 -4.52 6.20
CA GLN A 58 1.32 -3.98 6.64
C GLN A 58 0.58 -3.33 5.48
N ALA A 59 1.27 -2.65 4.56
CA ALA A 59 0.64 -2.08 3.37
C ALA A 59 0.00 -3.15 2.48
N ILE A 60 0.67 -4.29 2.25
CA ILE A 60 0.09 -5.41 1.50
C ILE A 60 -1.11 -6.02 2.25
N THR A 61 -1.01 -6.19 3.57
CA THR A 61 -2.14 -6.68 4.38
C THR A 61 -3.34 -5.74 4.30
N ASN A 62 -3.12 -4.42 4.32
CA ASN A 62 -4.19 -3.45 4.23
C ASN A 62 -4.82 -3.43 2.83
N ALA A 63 -4.02 -3.50 1.76
CA ALA A 63 -4.52 -3.63 0.39
C ALA A 63 -5.38 -4.90 0.24
N ASN A 64 -4.88 -6.05 0.67
CA ASN A 64 -5.67 -7.29 0.64
C ASN A 64 -7.01 -7.24 1.40
N ALA A 65 -7.13 -6.36 2.41
CA ALA A 65 -8.33 -6.18 3.21
C ALA A 65 -9.26 -5.08 2.66
N THR A 66 -8.83 -4.35 1.64
CA THR A 66 -9.54 -3.21 1.07
C THR A 66 -10.16 -3.61 -0.26
N PRO A 67 -11.50 -3.52 -0.42
CA PRO A 67 -12.12 -3.84 -1.69
C PRO A 67 -11.86 -2.77 -2.74
N GLY A 68 -11.47 -3.18 -3.94
CA GLY A 68 -11.23 -2.29 -5.07
C GLY A 68 -9.75 -2.25 -5.43
N PHE A 69 -9.41 -1.49 -6.48
CA PHE A 69 -8.02 -1.35 -6.87
C PHE A 69 -7.25 -0.55 -5.81
N ASP A 70 -6.06 -1.00 -5.40
CA ASP A 70 -5.26 -0.37 -4.36
C ASP A 70 -3.90 0.09 -4.86
N ALA A 71 -3.33 1.11 -4.21
CA ALA A 71 -2.01 1.64 -4.53
C ALA A 71 -1.10 1.70 -3.29
N ILE A 72 0.03 1.01 -3.35
CA ILE A 72 1.10 1.03 -2.35
C ILE A 72 2.24 1.90 -2.87
N THR A 73 2.58 2.95 -2.14
CA THR A 73 3.68 3.89 -2.48
C THR A 73 4.69 4.00 -1.34
N PHE A 74 5.84 4.62 -1.60
CA PHE A 74 6.93 4.72 -0.62
C PHE A 74 7.26 6.18 -0.29
N ALA A 75 7.27 6.52 1.00
CA ALA A 75 7.70 7.83 1.48
C ALA A 75 9.23 7.94 1.67
N LEU A 76 9.92 6.79 1.73
CA LEU A 76 11.35 6.67 1.97
C LEU A 76 12.05 5.93 0.83
N SER A 77 13.39 6.07 0.79
CA SER A 77 14.27 5.27 -0.05
C SER A 77 15.20 4.46 0.83
N GLY A 78 15.64 3.30 0.36
CA GLY A 78 16.52 2.41 1.10
C GLY A 78 16.21 0.94 0.86
N THR A 79 16.87 0.10 1.64
CA THR A 79 16.76 -1.36 1.53
C THR A 79 15.84 -1.91 2.61
N ILE A 80 14.79 -2.62 2.20
CA ILE A 80 13.89 -3.37 3.09
C ILE A 80 14.40 -4.81 3.13
N THR A 81 15.08 -5.17 4.23
CA THR A 81 15.55 -6.55 4.44
C THR A 81 14.40 -7.41 4.95
N LEU A 82 14.02 -8.40 4.15
CA LEU A 82 12.93 -9.31 4.46
C LEU A 82 13.42 -10.45 5.35
N ALA A 83 13.07 -10.38 6.63
CA ALA A 83 13.36 -11.44 7.59
C ALA A 83 12.35 -12.61 7.51
N LEU A 84 11.15 -12.35 6.98
CA LEU A 84 10.05 -13.30 6.84
C LEU A 84 9.38 -13.15 5.46
N PRO A 85 8.72 -14.19 4.92
CA PRO A 85 7.95 -14.07 3.68
C PRO A 85 6.88 -12.99 3.75
N GLN A 86 6.78 -12.16 2.72
CA GLN A 86 5.68 -11.21 2.60
C GLN A 86 4.34 -11.95 2.49
N PRO A 87 3.24 -11.39 3.01
CA PRO A 87 1.91 -11.92 2.74
C PRO A 87 1.66 -11.89 1.23
N PRO A 88 0.95 -12.89 0.68
CA PRO A 88 0.64 -12.89 -0.74
C PRO A 88 -0.33 -11.75 -1.07
N VAL A 89 -0.11 -11.07 -2.19
CA VAL A 89 -1.13 -10.20 -2.79
C VAL A 89 -2.30 -11.10 -3.19
N SER A 90 -3.48 -10.84 -2.65
CA SER A 90 -4.67 -11.69 -2.81
C SER A 90 -5.87 -10.96 -3.38
N ASP A 91 -5.80 -9.63 -3.53
CA ASP A 91 -6.92 -8.85 -4.04
C ASP A 91 -7.08 -9.07 -5.58
N PRO A 92 -8.27 -9.53 -6.02
CA PRO A 92 -8.57 -9.68 -7.45
C PRO A 92 -8.87 -8.36 -8.16
N ALA A 93 -9.20 -7.28 -7.44
CA ALA A 93 -9.45 -5.98 -8.05
C ALA A 93 -8.14 -5.29 -8.48
N GLY A 94 -7.06 -5.56 -7.77
CA GLY A 94 -5.69 -5.38 -8.20
C GLY A 94 -4.91 -4.42 -7.32
N VAL A 95 -3.63 -4.70 -7.12
CA VAL A 95 -2.73 -3.89 -6.28
C VAL A 95 -1.58 -3.35 -7.12
N LEU A 96 -1.45 -2.03 -7.17
CA LEU A 96 -0.26 -1.34 -7.68
C LEU A 96 0.76 -1.17 -6.54
N ILE A 97 2.00 -1.58 -6.78
CA ILE A 97 3.13 -1.36 -5.91
C ILE A 97 4.11 -0.47 -6.65
N ASP A 98 4.14 0.81 -6.26
CA ASP A 98 4.82 1.87 -6.97
C ASP A 98 5.97 2.47 -6.14
N GLY A 99 7.18 2.07 -6.50
CA GLY A 99 8.43 2.66 -6.01
C GLY A 99 8.93 3.84 -6.84
N THR A 100 8.22 4.28 -7.88
CA THR A 100 8.71 5.35 -8.77
C THR A 100 9.02 6.64 -8.02
N GLY A 101 10.08 7.30 -8.46
CA GLY A 101 10.64 8.46 -7.76
C GLY A 101 11.43 8.13 -6.50
N ARG A 102 11.36 6.89 -5.96
CA ARG A 102 12.13 6.44 -4.78
C ARG A 102 13.10 5.31 -5.14
N MET A 103 14.26 5.30 -4.50
CA MET A 103 15.19 4.17 -4.63
C MET A 103 14.86 3.13 -3.57
N VAL A 104 13.92 2.23 -3.88
CA VAL A 104 13.50 1.17 -2.97
C VAL A 104 14.07 -0.17 -3.44
N THR A 105 14.87 -0.77 -2.56
CA THR A 105 15.42 -2.10 -2.77
C THR A 105 14.75 -3.06 -1.79
N LEU A 106 14.04 -4.05 -2.31
CA LEU A 106 13.66 -5.19 -1.50
C LEU A 106 14.84 -6.15 -1.46
N ASP A 107 15.10 -6.73 -0.31
CA ASP A 107 16.21 -7.67 -0.10
C ASP A 107 15.71 -8.96 0.55
N GLY A 108 15.74 -10.05 -0.22
CA GLY A 108 15.21 -11.35 0.19
C GLY A 108 16.14 -12.16 1.10
N GLY A 109 17.36 -11.68 1.38
CA GLY A 109 18.32 -12.34 2.26
C GLY A 109 18.72 -13.79 1.87
N HIS A 110 18.46 -14.21 0.63
CA HIS A 110 18.49 -15.59 0.12
C HIS A 110 17.55 -16.57 0.82
N ARG A 111 16.53 -16.07 1.53
CA ARG A 111 15.71 -16.88 2.43
C ARG A 111 14.24 -16.88 2.07
N THR A 112 13.78 -15.88 1.31
CA THR A 112 12.35 -15.67 1.14
C THR A 112 11.94 -15.12 -0.22
N TRP A 113 10.65 -15.26 -0.52
CA TRP A 113 9.98 -14.57 -1.62
C TRP A 113 9.62 -13.17 -1.19
N MET A 114 9.88 -12.23 -2.09
CA MET A 114 9.80 -10.81 -1.80
C MET A 114 8.43 -10.26 -2.18
N LEU A 115 7.80 -10.86 -3.18
CA LEU A 115 6.43 -10.56 -3.56
C LEU A 115 5.71 -11.82 -4.06
N PRO A 116 5.00 -12.55 -3.18
CA PRO A 116 4.10 -13.61 -3.60
C PRO A 116 2.77 -13.01 -4.10
N VAL A 117 2.23 -13.55 -5.19
CA VAL A 117 0.95 -13.16 -5.78
C VAL A 117 0.07 -14.40 -5.88
N ALA A 118 -1.09 -14.37 -5.23
CA ALA A 118 -2.01 -15.48 -5.18
C ALA A 118 -2.76 -15.69 -6.50
N SER A 119 -3.37 -16.86 -6.66
CA SER A 119 -4.22 -17.13 -7.83
C SER A 119 -5.43 -16.22 -7.84
N GLY A 120 -5.77 -15.69 -9.02
CA GLY A 120 -6.86 -14.74 -9.21
C GLY A 120 -6.54 -13.30 -8.78
N ALA A 121 -5.38 -13.06 -8.14
CA ALA A 121 -4.94 -11.72 -7.79
C ALA A 121 -4.24 -11.03 -8.97
N ILE A 122 -4.31 -9.70 -8.98
CA ILE A 122 -3.62 -8.84 -9.96
C ILE A 122 -2.64 -7.96 -9.20
N ALA A 123 -1.36 -8.00 -9.58
CA ALA A 123 -0.33 -7.12 -9.04
C ALA A 123 0.38 -6.36 -10.16
N THR A 124 0.52 -5.05 -10.02
CA THR A 124 1.36 -4.21 -10.88
C THR A 124 2.53 -3.71 -10.08
N VAL A 125 3.76 -3.89 -10.56
CA VAL A 125 4.97 -3.58 -9.80
C VAL A 125 5.87 -2.68 -10.62
N GLN A 126 6.19 -1.50 -10.12
CA GLN A 126 7.03 -0.55 -10.85
C GLN A 126 7.99 0.20 -9.92
N GLY A 127 9.15 0.59 -10.43
CA GLY A 127 10.12 1.40 -9.69
C GLY A 127 10.76 0.70 -8.48
N LEU A 128 10.75 -0.64 -8.41
CA LEU A 128 11.40 -1.41 -7.35
C LEU A 128 12.63 -2.17 -7.85
N SER A 129 13.65 -2.26 -6.99
CA SER A 129 14.80 -3.14 -7.18
C SER A 129 14.67 -4.36 -6.28
N PHE A 130 14.99 -5.55 -6.80
CA PHE A 130 14.98 -6.79 -6.05
C PHE A 130 16.39 -7.36 -5.97
N VAL A 131 16.88 -7.66 -4.75
CA VAL A 131 18.21 -8.25 -4.55
C VAL A 131 18.15 -9.46 -3.62
N ARG A 132 19.15 -10.34 -3.76
CA ARG A 132 19.37 -11.51 -2.88
C ARG A 132 18.10 -12.35 -2.69
N SER A 133 17.36 -12.64 -3.77
CA SER A 133 16.25 -13.60 -3.72
C SER A 133 16.78 -15.03 -3.53
N ASN A 134 15.96 -15.91 -2.95
CA ASN A 134 16.30 -17.35 -2.84
C ASN A 134 16.33 -18.03 -4.21
N ASN A 135 15.23 -17.91 -4.98
CA ASN A 135 15.10 -18.48 -6.33
C ASN A 135 14.52 -17.46 -7.31
N SER A 136 13.38 -16.87 -6.94
CA SER A 136 12.74 -15.79 -7.68
C SER A 136 12.29 -14.71 -6.69
N ALA A 137 12.40 -13.44 -7.07
CA ALA A 137 11.95 -12.34 -6.24
C ALA A 137 10.43 -12.30 -6.12
N ILE A 138 9.73 -12.49 -7.25
CA ILE A 138 8.28 -12.53 -7.36
C ILE A 138 7.85 -14.00 -7.53
N PHE A 139 6.97 -14.49 -6.66
CA PHE A 139 6.34 -15.80 -6.80
C PHE A 139 4.93 -15.59 -7.35
N ASN A 140 4.75 -15.77 -8.65
CA ASN A 140 3.48 -15.44 -9.32
C ASN A 140 2.62 -16.69 -9.56
N ASN A 141 1.44 -16.74 -8.92
CA ASN A 141 0.37 -17.71 -9.21
C ASN A 141 -0.88 -17.03 -9.82
N GLY A 142 -0.80 -15.73 -10.09
CA GLY A 142 -1.87 -14.89 -10.66
C GLY A 142 -1.37 -14.05 -11.82
N THR A 143 -1.77 -12.77 -11.87
CA THR A 143 -1.34 -11.84 -12.91
C THR A 143 -0.36 -10.83 -12.34
N VAL A 144 0.83 -10.72 -12.94
CA VAL A 144 1.82 -9.70 -12.60
C VAL A 144 2.16 -8.87 -13.83
N ALA A 145 2.03 -7.55 -13.71
CA ALA A 145 2.55 -6.58 -14.66
C ALA A 145 3.77 -5.86 -14.05
N VAL A 146 4.81 -5.64 -14.86
CA VAL A 146 6.06 -4.95 -14.48
C VAL A 146 6.41 -3.85 -15.47
#